data_AF-A0A257NU80-F1
#
_entry.id   AF-A0A257NU80-F1
#
_cell.length_a   1.000
_cell.length_b   1.000
_cell.length_c   1.000
_cell.angle_alpha   90.00
_cell.angle_beta   90.00
_cell.angle_gamma   90.00
#
_symmetry.space_group_name_H-M   'P 1'
#
loop_
_entity.id
_entity.type
_entity.pdbx_description
1 polymer ?
#
loop_
_entity_poly.entity_id
_entity_poly.type
_entity_poly.pdbx_seq_one_letter_code
_entity_poly.pdbx_strand_id
1 'polypeptide(L)'
;MTIRDEAFALLTANRRTTDGNIYTVPSPEMYPYQWLWDSCFHAIVLAKSEPEAAVAELRSLVSRQFANGMIPHIIYWVPGQLHRYDWGTDSTSALTQPPMLAYAAWEIYKETQDDSFLV
;
A
#
# COMPACT_ATOMS: atom_id res chain seq x y z
N MET A 1 1.04 9.53 25.63
CA MET A 1 1.06 9.25 24.18
C MET A 1 2.51 9.15 23.76
N THR A 2 2.90 8.05 23.13
CA THR A 2 4.27 7.82 22.67
C THR A 2 4.41 8.13 21.18
N ILE A 3 5.63 8.32 20.68
CA ILE A 3 5.91 8.46 19.24
C ILE A 3 5.35 7.27 18.44
N ARG A 4 5.38 6.07 19.04
CA ARG A 4 4.80 4.87 18.44
C ARG A 4 3.29 5.02 18.25
N ASP A 5 2.58 5.49 19.27
CA ASP A 5 1.12 5.68 19.21
C ASP A 5 0.75 6.73 18.17
N GLU A 6 1.52 7.83 18.09
CA GLU A 6 1.35 8.89 17.08
C GLU A 6 1.55 8.37 15.65
N ALA A 7 2.58 7.54 15.41
CA ALA A 7 2.84 6.96 14.11
C ALA A 7 1.68 6.04 13.64
N PHE A 8 1.14 5.20 14.54
CA PHE A 8 0.00 4.35 14.20
C PHE A 8 -1.30 5.14 14.01
N ALA A 9 -1.54 6.17 14.83
CA ALA A 9 -2.66 7.07 14.65
C ALA A 9 -2.61 7.77 13.28
N LEU A 10 -1.41 8.19 12.84
CA LEU A 10 -1.21 8.79 11.52
C LEU A 10 -1.50 7.81 10.37
N LEU A 11 -0.96 6.58 10.43
CA LEU A 11 -1.26 5.55 9.42
C LEU A 11 -2.75 5.23 9.36
N THR A 12 -3.41 5.16 10.53
CA THR A 12 -4.86 4.94 10.60
C THR A 12 -5.65 6.10 9.97
N ALA A 13 -5.27 7.35 10.26
CA ALA A 13 -5.91 8.53 9.67
C ALA A 13 -5.73 8.60 8.14
N ASN A 14 -4.63 8.06 7.63
CA ASN A 14 -4.32 7.99 6.21
C ASN A 14 -4.88 6.74 5.51
N ARG A 15 -5.49 5.81 6.25
CA ARG A 15 -6.08 4.59 5.69
C ARG A 15 -7.32 4.92 4.87
N ARG A 16 -7.51 4.22 3.76
CA ARG A 16 -8.64 4.33 2.84
C ARG A 16 -9.18 2.95 2.52
N THR A 17 -10.42 2.93 2.05
CA THR A 17 -11.07 1.71 1.58
C THR A 17 -11.85 2.03 0.31
N THR A 18 -11.55 1.29 -0.76
CA THR A 18 -12.22 1.43 -2.06
C THR A 18 -12.46 0.05 -2.63
N ASP A 19 -13.70 -0.29 -3.00
CA ASP A 19 -14.08 -1.58 -3.58
C ASP A 19 -13.55 -2.79 -2.77
N GLY A 20 -13.61 -2.71 -1.44
CA GLY A 20 -13.12 -3.76 -0.53
C GLY A 20 -11.60 -3.83 -0.35
N ASN A 21 -10.83 -2.99 -1.05
CA ASN A 21 -9.38 -2.90 -0.91
C ASN A 21 -9.03 -1.86 0.15
N ILE A 22 -8.16 -2.24 1.09
CA ILE A 22 -7.67 -1.36 2.16
C ILE A 22 -6.22 -0.98 1.84
N TYR A 23 -5.94 0.32 1.89
CA TYR A 23 -4.62 0.86 1.59
C TYR A 23 -4.40 2.17 2.34
N THR A 24 -3.15 2.63 2.39
CA THR A 24 -2.77 3.83 3.13
C THR A 24 -2.14 4.84 2.17
N VAL A 25 -2.67 6.07 2.17
CA VAL A 25 -2.12 7.15 1.33
C VAL A 25 -0.95 7.83 2.05
N PRO A 26 0.15 8.19 1.37
CA PRO A 26 1.29 8.84 2.05
C PRO A 26 0.91 10.20 2.66
N SER A 27 0.05 10.96 1.97
CA SER A 27 -0.47 12.24 2.44
C SER A 27 -1.85 12.49 1.84
N PRO A 28 -2.89 12.75 2.65
CA PRO A 28 -4.25 12.96 2.15
C PRO A 28 -4.40 14.09 1.12
N GLU A 29 -3.55 15.12 1.18
CA GLU A 29 -3.65 16.31 0.33
C GLU A 29 -2.66 16.25 -0.85
N MET A 30 -1.41 15.89 -0.60
CA MET A 30 -0.35 15.94 -1.61
C MET A 30 -0.21 14.63 -2.40
N TYR A 31 -0.47 13.49 -1.76
CA TYR A 31 -0.30 12.16 -2.33
C TYR A 31 -1.54 11.30 -2.06
N PRO A 32 -2.70 11.63 -2.65
CA PRO A 32 -3.99 11.05 -2.26
C PRO A 32 -4.23 9.61 -2.79
N TYR A 33 -3.21 8.98 -3.36
CA TYR A 33 -3.28 7.67 -4.01
C TYR A 33 -2.46 6.62 -3.26
N GLN A 34 -2.60 5.35 -3.63
CA GLN A 34 -1.72 4.29 -3.15
C GLN A 34 -0.44 4.27 -3.98
N TRP A 35 0.72 4.20 -3.32
CA TRP A 35 2.03 4.18 -3.95
C TRP A 35 2.78 2.89 -3.62
N LEU A 36 3.44 2.30 -4.60
CA LEU A 36 4.12 1.00 -4.46
C LEU A 36 5.14 0.99 -3.33
N TRP A 37 6.11 1.91 -3.36
CA TRP A 37 7.18 1.91 -2.35
C TRP A 37 6.63 2.28 -0.96
N ASP A 38 5.82 3.32 -0.88
CA ASP A 38 5.22 3.78 0.37
C ASP A 38 4.39 2.67 1.04
N SER A 39 3.52 1.99 0.28
CA SER A 39 2.72 0.86 0.78
C SER A 39 3.59 -0.27 1.33
N CYS A 40 4.76 -0.54 0.74
CA CYS A 40 5.70 -1.53 1.28
C CYS A 40 6.18 -1.13 2.68
N PHE A 41 6.53 0.14 2.90
CA PHE A 41 6.95 0.60 4.23
C PHE A 41 5.78 0.74 5.21
N HIS A 42 4.60 1.15 4.76
CA HIS A 42 3.39 1.14 5.58
C HIS A 42 3.13 -0.27 6.11
N ALA A 43 3.19 -1.29 5.24
CA ALA A 43 3.02 -2.68 5.62
C ALA A 43 4.06 -3.17 6.64
N ILE A 44 5.33 -2.77 6.49
CA ILE A 44 6.40 -3.12 7.46
C ILE A 44 6.11 -2.55 8.85
N VAL A 45 5.58 -1.32 8.93
CA VAL A 45 5.20 -0.70 10.21
C VAL A 45 3.93 -1.35 10.77
N LEU A 46 2.91 -1.53 9.94
CA LEU A 46 1.64 -2.15 10.31
C LEU A 46 1.84 -3.58 10.83
N ALA A 47 2.78 -4.35 10.28
CA ALA A 47 3.06 -5.72 10.72
C ALA A 47 3.33 -5.83 12.23
N LYS A 48 3.84 -4.77 12.87
CA LYS A 48 4.20 -4.76 14.29
C LYS A 48 3.01 -4.63 15.26
N SER A 49 1.83 -4.24 14.78
CA SER A 49 0.67 -3.97 15.65
C SER A 49 -0.68 -4.33 14.99
N GLU A 50 -0.79 -4.28 13.67
CA GLU A 50 -2.00 -4.55 12.88
C GLU A 50 -1.64 -5.44 11.65
N PRO A 51 -1.24 -6.71 11.85
CA PRO A 51 -0.79 -7.59 10.78
C PRO A 51 -1.85 -7.79 9.68
N GLU A 52 -3.14 -7.86 10.03
CA GLU A 52 -4.22 -7.95 9.05
C GLU A 52 -4.27 -6.73 8.12
N ALA A 53 -4.03 -5.53 8.65
CA ALA A 53 -3.96 -4.30 7.85
C ALA A 53 -2.71 -4.30 6.95
N ALA A 54 -1.57 -4.84 7.44
CA ALA A 54 -0.36 -4.98 6.64
C ALA A 54 -0.57 -5.92 5.44
N VAL A 55 -1.23 -7.06 5.66
CA VAL A 55 -1.61 -7.99 4.59
C VAL A 55 -2.55 -7.32 3.60
N ALA A 56 -3.56 -6.60 4.09
CA ALA A 56 -4.51 -5.90 3.23
C ALA A 56 -3.84 -4.82 2.35
N GLU A 57 -2.86 -4.09 2.90
CA GLU A 57 -2.05 -3.09 2.18
C GLU A 57 -1.29 -3.71 0.99
N LEU A 58 -0.65 -4.88 1.18
CA LEU A 58 0.06 -5.54 0.08
C LEU A 58 -0.90 -6.21 -0.91
N ARG A 59 -2.01 -6.80 -0.43
CA ARG A 59 -3.04 -7.39 -1.31
C ARG A 59 -3.68 -6.35 -2.22
N SER A 60 -4.02 -5.17 -1.69
CA SER A 60 -4.56 -4.08 -2.51
C SER A 60 -3.56 -3.61 -3.56
N LEU A 61 -2.27 -3.52 -3.20
CA LEU A 61 -1.21 -3.14 -4.13
C LEU A 61 -1.05 -4.13 -5.30
N VAL A 62 -1.01 -5.44 -5.02
CA VAL A 62 -0.84 -6.46 -6.09
C VAL A 62 -2.12 -6.70 -6.88
N SER A 63 -3.29 -6.26 -6.41
CA SER A 63 -4.57 -6.39 -7.13
C SER A 63 -4.58 -5.67 -8.49
N ARG A 64 -3.65 -4.73 -8.71
CA ARG A 64 -3.48 -3.98 -9.96
C ARG A 64 -2.20 -4.35 -10.71
N GLN A 65 -1.65 -5.54 -10.46
CA GLN A 65 -0.55 -6.09 -11.25
C GLN A 65 -0.96 -6.22 -12.72
N PHE A 66 -0.06 -5.84 -13.62
CA PHE A 66 -0.27 -5.95 -15.05
C PHE A 66 -0.07 -7.41 -15.48
N ALA A 67 -0.64 -7.79 -16.62
CA ALA A 67 -0.51 -9.16 -17.16
C ALA A 67 0.95 -9.59 -17.43
N ASN A 68 1.87 -8.64 -17.60
CA ASN A 68 3.31 -8.89 -17.77
C ASN A 68 4.08 -8.97 -16.43
N GLY A 69 3.38 -8.91 -15.29
CA GLY A 69 3.96 -8.97 -13.95
C GLY A 69 4.36 -7.62 -13.34
N MET A 70 4.27 -6.51 -14.09
CA MET A 70 4.62 -5.19 -13.56
C MET A 70 3.63 -4.73 -12.49
N ILE A 71 4.16 -4.25 -11.36
CA ILE A 71 3.38 -3.53 -10.35
C ILE A 71 3.51 -2.03 -10.63
N PRO A 72 2.41 -1.31 -10.86
CA PRO A 72 2.45 0.12 -11.10
C PRO A 72 2.88 0.86 -9.83
N HIS A 73 3.59 1.98 -9.99
CA HIS A 73 4.01 2.77 -8.84
C HIS A 73 2.87 3.56 -8.18
N ILE A 74 1.75 3.78 -8.88
CA ILE A 74 0.56 4.46 -8.35
C ILE A 74 -0.70 3.70 -8.77
N ILE A 75 -1.63 3.54 -7.83
CA ILE A 75 -3.01 3.10 -8.09
C ILE A 75 -3.97 4.25 -7.79
N TYR A 76 -4.70 4.69 -8.83
CA TYR A 76 -5.72 5.73 -8.78
C TYR A 76 -7.08 5.12 -8.41
N TRP A 77 -7.25 4.77 -7.14
CA TRP A 77 -8.48 4.12 -6.64
C TRP A 77 -9.75 4.95 -6.83
N VAL A 78 -9.66 6.28 -6.67
CA VAL A 78 -10.80 7.19 -6.80
C VAL A 78 -10.52 8.19 -7.93
N PRO A 79 -11.41 8.31 -8.94
CA PRO A 79 -11.28 9.30 -10.01
C PRO A 79 -11.32 10.74 -9.47
N GLY A 80 -10.61 11.65 -10.13
CA GLY A 80 -10.76 13.09 -9.90
C GLY A 80 -10.08 13.65 -8.64
N GLN A 81 -9.23 12.87 -7.97
CA GLN A 81 -8.34 13.40 -6.95
C GLN A 81 -7.20 14.24 -7.56
N LEU A 82 -6.63 15.15 -6.75
CA LEU A 82 -5.57 16.08 -7.12
C LEU A 82 -4.37 15.35 -7.77
N HIS A 83 -3.62 16.03 -8.65
CA HIS A 83 -2.34 15.54 -9.20
C HIS A 83 -2.39 14.19 -9.95
N ARG A 84 -3.44 13.93 -10.74
CA ARG A 84 -3.38 12.80 -11.68
C ARG A 84 -2.40 13.13 -12.82
N TYR A 85 -1.30 12.40 -12.87
CA TYR A 85 -0.31 12.51 -13.94
C TYR A 85 -0.68 11.59 -15.11
N ASP A 86 -0.42 12.04 -16.33
CA ASP A 86 -0.63 11.25 -17.55
C ASP A 86 0.54 10.28 -17.77
N TRP A 87 0.64 9.28 -16.89
CA TRP A 87 1.71 8.29 -16.87
C TRP A 87 1.24 6.87 -17.19
N GLY A 88 -0.03 6.67 -17.53
CA GLY A 88 -0.57 5.32 -17.69
C GLY A 88 -2.04 5.28 -18.06
N THR A 89 -2.79 4.45 -17.34
CA THR A 89 -4.21 4.21 -17.56
C THR A 89 -5.07 5.14 -16.71
N ASP A 90 -6.40 4.98 -16.80
CA ASP A 90 -7.31 5.68 -15.90
C ASP A 90 -7.20 5.27 -14.43
N SER A 91 -6.66 4.08 -14.16
CA SER A 91 -6.67 3.45 -12.83
C SER A 91 -5.28 3.26 -12.22
N THR A 92 -4.23 3.34 -13.02
CA THR A 92 -2.85 3.14 -12.58
C THR A 92 -1.89 3.95 -13.43
N SER A 93 -0.71 4.25 -12.90
CA SER A 93 0.41 4.63 -13.74
C SER A 93 0.96 3.43 -14.53
N ALA A 94 1.87 3.68 -15.48
CA ALA A 94 2.58 2.67 -16.27
C ALA A 94 4.10 2.68 -16.04
N LEU A 95 4.53 3.28 -14.93
CA LEU A 95 5.91 3.17 -14.41
C LEU A 95 5.88 2.35 -13.12
N THR A 96 7.03 1.78 -12.75
CA THR A 96 7.21 1.07 -11.48
C THR A 96 8.08 1.86 -10.50
N GLN A 97 8.27 1.33 -9.29
CA GLN A 97 9.10 1.88 -8.23
C GLN A 97 10.03 0.79 -7.67
N PRO A 98 11.06 1.15 -6.89
CA PRO A 98 11.99 0.19 -6.30
C PRO A 98 11.28 -0.99 -5.58
N PRO A 99 11.70 -2.24 -5.84
CA PRO A 99 10.90 -3.42 -5.54
C PRO A 99 11.06 -3.89 -4.09
N MET A 100 10.45 -3.16 -3.15
CA MET A 100 10.46 -3.52 -1.72
C MET A 100 9.39 -4.55 -1.33
N LEU A 101 8.56 -5.02 -2.28
CA LEU A 101 7.41 -5.87 -2.01
C LEU A 101 7.78 -7.18 -1.31
N ALA A 102 8.80 -7.89 -1.79
CA ALA A 102 9.23 -9.16 -1.19
C ALA A 102 9.77 -8.98 0.24
N TYR A 103 10.48 -7.88 0.49
CA TYR A 103 10.98 -7.56 1.82
C TYR A 103 9.83 -7.20 2.78
N ALA A 104 8.85 -6.43 2.32
CA ALA A 104 7.66 -6.11 3.11
C ALA A 104 6.84 -7.37 3.44
N ALA A 105 6.65 -8.27 2.46
CA ALA A 105 5.99 -9.56 2.68
C ALA A 105 6.76 -10.41 3.72
N TRP A 106 8.09 -10.42 3.65
CA TRP A 106 8.92 -11.10 4.65
C TRP A 106 8.78 -10.51 6.05
N GLU A 107 8.72 -9.18 6.19
CA GLU A 107 8.49 -8.53 7.49
C GLU A 107 7.12 -8.91 8.08
N ILE A 108 6.06 -8.99 7.26
CA ILE A 108 4.75 -9.48 7.70
C ILE A 108 4.84 -10.94 8.14
N TYR A 109 5.47 -11.79 7.34
CA TYR A 109 5.60 -13.22 7.66
C TYR A 109 6.37 -13.44 8.97
N LYS A 110 7.44 -12.68 9.24
CA LYS A 110 8.17 -12.79 10.52
C LYS A 110 7.27 -12.52 11.73
N GLU A 111 6.31 -11.60 11.63
CA GLU A 111 5.39 -11.28 12.73
C GLU A 111 4.22 -12.25 12.82
N THR A 112 3.79 -12.85 11.71
CA THR A 112 2.56 -13.66 11.64
C THR A 112 2.80 -15.16 11.62
N GLN A 113 3.92 -15.61 11.04
CA GLN A 113 4.21 -17.01 10.69
C GLN A 113 3.07 -17.67 9.89
N ASP A 114 2.35 -16.88 9.08
CA ASP A 114 1.22 -17.34 8.29
C ASP A 114 1.67 -17.70 6.87
N ASP A 115 1.82 -19.00 6.60
CA ASP A 115 2.16 -19.50 5.27
C ASP A 115 1.07 -19.19 4.24
N SER A 116 -0.20 -19.10 4.65
CA SER A 116 -1.33 -18.88 3.73
C SER A 116 -1.31 -17.48 3.10
N PHE A 117 -0.58 -16.54 3.70
CA PHE A 117 -0.34 -15.22 3.15
C PHE A 117 0.63 -15.23 1.95
N LEU A 118 1.55 -16.20 1.90
CA LEU A 118 2.59 -16.27 0.87
C LEU A 118 2.16 -17.00 -0.42
N VAL A 119 0.93 -17.53 -0.45
CA VAL A 119 0.37 -18.33 -1.54
C VAL A 119 -0.68 -17.54 -2.32
#